data_AF-A0A3N9TLL9-F1
#
_entry.id   AF-A0A3N9TLL9-F1
#
_cell.length_a   1.000
_cell.length_b   1.000
_cell.length_c   1.000
_cell.angle_alpha   90.00
_cell.angle_beta   90.00
_cell.angle_gamma   90.00
#
_symmetry.space_group_name_H-M   'P 1'
#
loop_
_entity.id
_entity.type
_entity.pdbx_description
1 polymer ?
#
loop_
_entity_poly.entity_id
_entity_poly.type
_entity_poly.pdbx_seq_one_letter_code
_entity_poly.pdbx_strand_id
1 'polypeptide(L)'
;HGAGQPQEVSVQNDVPTEWRFNFFTPNALPARVTFVAILDANGTDYRFNTLDSTPDLDKVIGNWNDTDRAPGGHWNHVKHPPRHILFCWDSVIDKRVYETSLTLSDAVVDKMRKPSVYKDYQGNIRYYDNIQIGLAPEGKIA
;
A
#
# COMPACT_ATOMS: atom_id res chain seq x y z
N HIS A 1 -8.11 24.48 47.93
CA HIS A 1 -7.68 24.70 46.54
C HIS A 1 -7.35 23.36 45.92
N GLY A 2 -8.00 23.02 44.81
CA GLY A 2 -7.76 21.78 44.07
C GLY A 2 -8.58 21.84 42.79
N ALA A 3 -8.16 22.70 41.86
CA ALA A 3 -8.77 22.78 40.55
C ALA A 3 -8.35 21.54 39.77
N GLY A 4 -9.31 20.68 39.41
CA GLY A 4 -9.08 19.64 38.41
C GLY A 4 -8.69 20.32 37.10
N GLN A 5 -7.49 20.03 36.61
CA GLN A 5 -7.08 20.42 35.27
C GLN A 5 -8.04 19.77 34.27
N PRO A 6 -8.55 20.50 33.27
CA PRO A 6 -9.23 19.87 32.15
C PRO A 6 -8.27 18.89 31.48
N GLN A 7 -8.70 17.65 31.28
CA GLN A 7 -8.02 16.72 30.39
C GLN A 7 -7.94 17.38 29.02
N GLU A 8 -6.74 17.78 28.66
CA GLU A 8 -6.40 18.23 27.33
C GLU A 8 -6.58 17.01 26.42
N VAL A 9 -7.72 16.95 25.73
CA VAL A 9 -7.98 15.97 24.70
C VAL A 9 -6.96 16.26 23.61
N SER A 10 -5.89 15.47 23.56
CA SER A 10 -4.94 15.53 22.46
C SER A 10 -5.71 15.28 21.17
N VAL A 11 -5.93 16.35 20.41
CA VAL A 11 -6.40 16.25 19.03
C VAL A 11 -5.26 15.54 18.29
N GLN A 12 -5.34 14.22 18.20
CA GLN A 12 -4.52 13.49 17.24
C GLN A 12 -4.85 14.12 15.89
N ASN A 13 -3.81 14.60 15.20
CA ASN A 13 -3.96 14.97 13.81
C ASN A 13 -4.30 13.67 13.07
N ASP A 14 -5.59 13.42 12.86
CA ASP A 14 -6.10 12.18 12.26
C ASP A 14 -5.62 11.99 10.80
N VAL A 15 -4.99 13.02 10.21
CA VAL A 15 -4.41 13.00 8.86
C VAL A 15 -3.16 12.10 8.82
N PRO A 16 -3.06 11.15 7.88
CA PRO A 16 -1.88 10.31 7.71
C PRO A 16 -0.62 11.14 7.49
N THR A 17 0.45 10.79 8.19
CA THR A 17 1.79 11.36 7.98
C THR A 17 2.61 10.57 6.95
N GLU A 18 2.13 9.37 6.58
CA GLU A 18 2.76 8.47 5.62
C GLU A 18 1.72 7.61 4.91
N TRP A 19 2.06 7.16 3.70
CA TRP A 19 1.30 6.20 2.92
C TRP A 19 2.12 4.93 2.76
N ARG A 20 1.52 3.81 3.08
CA ARG A 20 2.16 2.49 3.10
C ARG A 20 1.82 1.72 1.84
N PHE A 21 2.77 0.93 1.35
CA PHE A 21 2.55 0.02 0.24
C PHE A 21 3.24 -1.32 0.44
N ASN A 22 2.64 -2.36 -0.13
CA ASN A 22 3.24 -3.68 -0.22
C ASN A 22 2.86 -4.40 -1.51
N PHE A 23 3.58 -5.48 -1.77
CA PHE A 23 3.33 -6.40 -2.88
C PHE A 23 2.96 -7.77 -2.32
N PHE A 24 2.14 -8.50 -3.05
CA PHE A 24 1.78 -9.86 -2.71
C PHE A 24 1.56 -10.69 -3.98
N THR A 25 1.58 -12.01 -3.83
CA THR A 25 1.32 -12.94 -4.94
C THR A 25 0.13 -13.84 -4.63
N PRO A 26 -0.61 -14.31 -5.65
CA PRO A 26 -1.53 -15.42 -5.47
C PRO A 26 -0.82 -16.65 -4.91
N ASN A 27 -1.59 -17.55 -4.30
CA ASN A 27 -1.08 -18.82 -3.79
C ASN A 27 -0.34 -19.59 -4.90
N ALA A 28 0.83 -20.12 -4.56
CA ALA A 28 1.66 -20.96 -5.43
C ALA A 28 2.16 -20.28 -6.73
N LEU A 29 2.01 -18.96 -6.86
CA LEU A 29 2.51 -18.18 -8.00
C LEU A 29 3.56 -17.16 -7.54
N PRO A 30 4.74 -17.60 -7.03
CA PRO A 30 5.70 -16.71 -6.43
C PRO A 30 6.30 -15.73 -7.44
N ALA A 31 6.48 -14.50 -6.97
CA ALA A 31 7.14 -13.42 -7.67
C ALA A 31 7.96 -12.60 -6.67
N ARG A 32 9.04 -11.98 -7.14
CA ARG A 32 9.91 -11.16 -6.30
C ARG A 32 10.09 -9.78 -6.89
N VAL A 33 9.72 -8.74 -6.15
CA VAL A 33 10.03 -7.36 -6.55
C VAL A 33 11.51 -7.08 -6.31
N THR A 34 12.18 -6.53 -7.32
CA THR A 34 13.62 -6.22 -7.30
C THR A 34 13.89 -4.72 -7.28
N PHE A 35 12.95 -3.91 -7.75
CA PHE A 35 13.07 -2.46 -7.76
C PHE A 35 11.71 -1.77 -7.72
N VAL A 36 11.62 -0.63 -7.04
CA VAL A 36 10.48 0.29 -7.11
C VAL A 36 10.96 1.74 -7.17
N ALA A 37 10.34 2.52 -8.05
CA ALA A 37 10.38 3.98 -8.05
C ALA A 37 8.97 4.54 -7.86
N ILE A 38 8.79 5.48 -6.93
CA ILE A 38 7.52 6.18 -6.70
C ILE A 38 7.74 7.67 -6.85
N LEU A 39 6.91 8.30 -7.68
CA LEU A 39 6.71 9.75 -7.65
C LEU A 39 5.42 10.02 -6.88
N ASP A 40 5.54 10.65 -5.71
CA ASP A 40 4.37 11.01 -4.91
C ASP A 40 3.60 12.20 -5.51
N ALA A 41 2.39 12.43 -5.02
CA ALA A 41 1.52 13.50 -5.48
C ALA A 41 2.03 14.92 -5.17
N ASN A 42 3.11 15.06 -4.39
CA ASN A 42 3.81 16.32 -4.12
C ASN A 42 5.10 16.45 -4.95
N GLY A 43 5.44 15.47 -5.78
CA GLY A 43 6.62 15.48 -6.65
C GLY A 43 7.90 14.91 -6.04
N THR A 44 7.83 14.22 -4.90
CA THR A 44 9.00 13.55 -4.29
C THR A 44 9.25 12.20 -4.97
N ASP A 45 10.47 11.96 -5.44
CA ASP A 45 10.96 10.68 -5.98
C ASP A 45 11.51 9.80 -4.84
N TYR A 46 10.97 8.58 -4.73
CA TYR A 46 11.42 7.54 -3.82
C TYR A 46 11.90 6.32 -4.61
N ARG A 47 13.01 5.72 -4.19
CA ARG A 47 13.56 4.50 -4.83
C ARG A 47 13.90 3.44 -3.81
N PHE A 48 13.53 2.20 -4.13
CA PHE A 48 13.70 1.05 -3.27
C PHE A 48 14.37 -0.08 -4.08
N ASN A 49 15.55 -0.51 -3.65
CA ASN A 49 16.29 -1.65 -4.23
C ASN A 49 16.19 -2.92 -3.34
N THR A 50 15.64 -2.78 -2.14
CA THR A 50 15.46 -3.87 -1.17
C THR A 50 14.15 -3.58 -0.47
N LEU A 51 13.09 -4.21 -0.92
CA LEU A 51 11.79 -4.11 -0.28
C LEU A 51 11.61 -5.24 0.73
N ASP A 52 10.69 -5.00 1.66
CA ASP A 52 10.11 -6.04 2.49
C ASP A 52 9.65 -7.25 1.65
N SER A 53 9.67 -8.44 2.27
CA SER A 53 9.33 -9.70 1.60
C SER A 53 7.99 -9.58 0.84
N THR A 54 7.88 -10.25 -0.31
CA THR A 54 6.63 -10.36 -1.10
C THR A 54 5.92 -11.64 -0.69
N PRO A 55 5.06 -11.64 0.35
CA PRO A 55 4.39 -12.85 0.80
C PRO A 55 3.37 -13.34 -0.21
N ASP A 56 3.14 -14.65 -0.22
CA ASP A 56 2.02 -15.27 -0.89
C ASP A 56 0.74 -15.15 -0.06
N LEU A 57 -0.39 -15.01 -0.77
CA LEU A 57 -1.71 -15.07 -0.19
C LEU A 57 -2.32 -16.45 -0.40
N ASP A 58 -2.32 -17.24 0.68
CA ASP A 58 -2.80 -18.61 0.73
C ASP A 58 -4.23 -18.80 0.22
N LYS A 59 -5.08 -17.77 0.35
CA LYS A 59 -6.50 -17.80 -0.05
C LYS A 59 -6.79 -17.24 -1.45
N VAL A 60 -5.83 -16.61 -2.11
CA VAL A 60 -6.00 -16.11 -3.49
C VAL A 60 -5.60 -17.22 -4.47
N ILE A 61 -6.57 -18.03 -4.90
CA ILE A 61 -6.38 -19.16 -5.82
C ILE A 61 -7.20 -18.93 -7.10
N GLY A 62 -6.54 -18.91 -8.25
CA GLY A 62 -7.19 -18.84 -9.57
C GLY A 62 -7.79 -17.48 -9.96
N ASN A 63 -8.29 -16.67 -9.02
CA ASN A 63 -8.82 -15.33 -9.25
C ASN A 63 -8.47 -14.36 -8.09
N TRP A 64 -8.37 -13.07 -8.40
CA TRP A 64 -8.25 -12.00 -7.40
C TRP A 64 -9.55 -11.81 -6.62
N ASN A 65 -9.44 -11.28 -5.39
CA ASN A 65 -10.60 -10.88 -4.59
C ASN A 65 -10.30 -9.62 -3.74
N ASP A 66 -11.35 -8.93 -3.29
CA ASP A 66 -11.23 -7.67 -2.55
C ASP A 66 -11.04 -7.85 -1.03
N THR A 67 -11.16 -9.09 -0.54
CA THR A 67 -11.22 -9.43 0.88
C THR A 67 -9.88 -9.87 1.45
N ASP A 68 -9.10 -10.59 0.67
CA ASP A 68 -7.77 -11.07 1.06
C ASP A 68 -6.78 -9.92 0.94
N ARG A 69 -5.90 -9.84 1.94
CA ARG A 69 -4.94 -8.76 2.12
C ARG A 69 -3.65 -9.38 2.55
N ALA A 70 -2.54 -8.94 1.95
CA ALA A 70 -1.21 -9.43 2.29
C ALA A 70 -1.04 -9.42 3.83
N PRO A 71 -0.43 -10.45 4.44
CA PRO A 71 -0.25 -10.52 5.88
C PRO A 71 0.40 -9.23 6.40
N GLY A 72 -0.02 -8.79 7.59
CA GLY A 72 0.64 -7.66 8.25
C GLY A 72 2.12 -7.97 8.46
N GLY A 73 3.00 -7.24 7.77
CA GLY A 73 4.44 -7.39 7.82
C GLY A 73 5.14 -6.03 7.79
N HIS A 74 6.41 -5.98 7.39
CA HIS A 74 7.06 -4.71 7.10
C HIS A 74 6.41 -4.11 5.84
N TRP A 75 5.93 -2.87 5.97
CA TRP A 75 5.35 -2.10 4.86
C TRP A 75 6.34 -1.00 4.49
N ASN A 76 6.55 -0.85 3.19
CA ASN A 76 7.28 0.28 2.66
C ASN A 76 6.41 1.52 2.73
N HIS A 77 6.99 2.71 2.84
CA HIS A 77 6.22 3.94 3.02
C HIS A 77 6.81 5.14 2.28
N VAL A 78 5.93 6.10 1.98
CA VAL A 78 6.25 7.41 1.39
C VAL A 78 5.48 8.50 2.15
N LYS A 79 5.90 9.77 2.02
CA LYS A 79 5.32 10.86 2.84
C LYS A 79 3.99 11.40 2.34
N HIS A 80 3.67 11.21 1.07
CA HIS A 80 2.43 11.67 0.44
C HIS A 80 1.83 10.54 -0.41
N PRO A 81 0.55 10.63 -0.80
CA PRO A 81 -0.05 9.61 -1.66
C PRO A 81 0.81 9.36 -2.90
N PRO A 82 1.17 8.10 -3.22
CA PRO A 82 1.77 7.76 -4.49
C PRO A 82 0.94 8.27 -5.67
N ARG A 83 1.61 8.72 -6.73
CA ARG A 83 0.93 9.11 -7.97
C ARG A 83 1.38 8.25 -9.14
N HIS A 84 2.68 8.08 -9.30
CA HIS A 84 3.26 7.18 -10.29
C HIS A 84 4.11 6.15 -9.57
N ILE A 85 3.91 4.88 -9.89
CA ILE A 85 4.63 3.76 -9.32
C ILE A 85 5.20 2.96 -10.49
N LEU A 86 6.51 2.82 -10.56
CA LEU A 86 7.21 1.93 -11.48
C LEU A 86 7.90 0.85 -10.67
N PHE A 87 7.80 -0.40 -11.09
CA PHE A 87 8.45 -1.50 -10.38
C PHE A 87 8.86 -2.62 -11.31
N CYS A 88 9.98 -3.26 -10.94
CA CYS A 88 10.51 -4.44 -11.62
C CYS A 88 10.34 -5.66 -10.74
N TRP A 89 9.94 -6.78 -11.32
CA TRP A 89 9.70 -8.01 -10.58
C TRP A 89 9.99 -9.26 -11.40
N ASP A 90 10.51 -10.27 -10.71
CA ASP A 90 10.84 -11.57 -11.27
C ASP A 90 9.66 -12.52 -11.05
N SER A 91 9.01 -12.96 -12.13
CA SER A 91 8.04 -14.05 -12.08
C SER A 91 8.78 -15.39 -12.04
N VAL A 92 8.62 -16.13 -10.94
CA VAL A 92 9.27 -17.45 -10.81
C VAL A 92 8.63 -18.46 -11.77
N ILE A 93 7.32 -18.36 -11.96
CA ILE A 93 6.55 -19.27 -12.82
C ILE A 93 6.88 -19.01 -14.30
N ASP A 94 6.92 -17.74 -14.73
CA ASP A 94 7.20 -17.41 -16.13
C ASP A 94 8.70 -17.43 -16.45
N LYS A 95 9.57 -17.46 -15.43
CA LYS A 95 11.04 -17.33 -15.55
C LYS A 95 11.43 -16.08 -16.32
N ARG A 96 10.75 -14.97 -16.05
CA ARG A 96 10.91 -13.69 -16.75
C ARG A 96 10.83 -12.52 -15.79
N VAL A 97 11.50 -11.45 -16.19
CA VAL A 97 11.45 -10.16 -15.52
C VAL A 97 10.38 -9.31 -16.18
N TYR A 98 9.55 -8.68 -15.36
CA TYR A 98 8.54 -7.73 -15.77
C TYR A 98 8.90 -6.35 -15.25
N GLU A 99 8.61 -5.33 -16.06
CA GLU A 99 8.54 -3.94 -15.63
C GLU A 99 7.07 -3.51 -15.71
N THR A 100 6.58 -2.85 -14.68
CA THR A 100 5.21 -2.36 -14.61
C THR A 100 5.21 -0.91 -14.21
N SER A 101 4.30 -0.14 -14.81
CA SER A 101 3.93 1.19 -14.32
C SER A 101 2.44 1.27 -13.96
N LEU A 102 2.15 1.97 -12.86
CA LEU A 102 0.80 2.29 -12.39
C LEU A 102 0.72 3.79 -12.16
N THR A 103 -0.38 4.41 -12.59
CA THR A 103 -0.67 5.82 -12.31
C THR A 103 -2.00 5.94 -11.59
N LEU A 104 -1.98 6.49 -10.38
CA LEU A 104 -3.20 6.78 -9.63
C LEU A 104 -3.82 8.08 -10.13
N SER A 105 -5.10 8.02 -10.48
CA SER A 105 -5.86 9.19 -10.93
C SER A 105 -5.99 10.23 -9.81
N ASP A 106 -6.26 11.49 -10.19
CA ASP A 106 -6.49 12.58 -9.23
C ASP A 106 -7.60 12.22 -8.25
N ALA A 107 -8.67 11.57 -8.72
CA ALA A 107 -9.77 11.11 -7.88
C ALA A 107 -9.33 10.11 -6.80
N VAL A 108 -8.39 9.21 -7.13
CA VAL A 108 -7.82 8.26 -6.15
C VAL A 108 -6.93 9.00 -5.16
N VAL A 109 -6.02 9.85 -5.63
CA VAL A 109 -5.13 10.64 -4.77
C VAL A 109 -5.93 11.53 -3.81
N ASP A 110 -6.98 12.19 -4.29
CA ASP A 110 -7.87 13.01 -3.47
C ASP A 110 -8.63 12.20 -2.43
N LYS A 111 -9.06 10.98 -2.80
CA LYS A 111 -9.69 10.05 -1.87
C LYS A 111 -8.72 9.61 -0.76
N MET A 112 -7.44 9.43 -1.08
CA MET A 112 -6.41 9.07 -0.10
C MET A 112 -6.08 10.21 0.88
N ARG A 113 -6.33 11.47 0.50
CA ARG A 113 -6.12 12.66 1.36
C ARG A 113 -7.31 12.99 2.27
N LYS A 114 -8.45 12.35 2.07
CA LYS A 114 -9.69 12.62 2.80
C LYS A 114 -9.98 11.49 3.80
N PRO A 115 -10.60 11.82 4.95
CA PRO A 115 -11.18 10.81 5.83
C PRO A 115 -12.06 9.83 5.05
N SER A 116 -11.92 8.56 5.36
CA SER A 116 -12.84 7.52 4.93
C SER A 116 -14.23 7.80 5.48
N VAL A 117 -15.24 7.48 4.68
CA VAL A 117 -16.64 7.46 5.14
C VAL A 117 -16.89 6.38 6.19
N TYR A 118 -15.97 5.40 6.31
CA TYR A 118 -16.03 4.33 7.29
C TYR A 118 -15.04 4.59 8.43
N LYS A 119 -15.50 4.43 9.66
CA LYS A 119 -14.65 4.41 10.86
C LYS A 119 -13.95 3.06 11.01
N ASP A 120 -12.87 3.03 11.77
CA ASP A 120 -12.27 1.76 12.18
C ASP A 120 -13.18 1.02 13.19
N TYR A 121 -12.78 -0.19 13.59
CA TYR A 121 -13.54 -1.01 14.56
C TYR A 121 -13.64 -0.38 15.96
N GLN A 122 -12.82 0.63 16.25
CA GLN A 122 -12.79 1.38 17.51
C GLN A 122 -13.55 2.71 17.39
N GLY A 123 -14.09 3.06 16.21
CA GLY A 123 -14.82 4.29 15.95
C GLY A 123 -13.96 5.50 15.56
N ASN A 124 -12.65 5.31 15.33
CA ASN A 124 -11.71 6.35 14.94
C ASN A 124 -11.84 6.69 13.45
N ILE A 125 -11.40 7.90 13.09
CA ILE A 125 -11.29 8.30 11.69
C ILE A 125 -10.24 7.42 11.00
N ARG A 126 -10.57 6.93 9.81
CA ARG A 126 -9.68 6.10 8.98
C ARG A 126 -9.37 6.83 7.69
N TYR A 127 -8.23 6.55 7.08
CA TYR A 127 -7.87 7.03 5.74
C TYR A 127 -7.58 5.85 4.80
N TYR A 128 -7.55 6.15 3.50
CA TYR A 128 -7.08 5.22 2.47
C TYR A 128 -5.58 5.41 2.28
N ASP A 129 -4.79 4.95 3.25
CA ASP A 129 -3.35 5.17 3.38
C ASP A 129 -2.49 3.93 3.11
N ASN A 130 -3.13 2.76 2.91
CA ASN A 130 -2.44 1.50 2.59
C ASN A 130 -2.76 1.07 1.15
N ILE A 131 -1.73 0.82 0.36
CA ILE A 131 -1.79 0.34 -1.03
C ILE A 131 -1.27 -1.08 -1.08
N GLN A 132 -1.97 -1.97 -1.77
CA GLN A 132 -1.51 -3.35 -1.97
C GLN A 132 -1.51 -3.62 -3.47
N ILE A 133 -0.45 -4.24 -3.97
CA ILE A 133 -0.28 -4.52 -5.40
C ILE A 133 -0.10 -6.03 -5.58
N GLY A 134 -1.04 -6.66 -6.27
CA GLY A 134 -0.99 -8.08 -6.58
C GLY A 134 -0.14 -8.37 -7.82
N LEU A 135 0.80 -9.30 -7.72
CA LEU A 135 1.63 -9.77 -8.83
C LEU A 135 1.18 -11.16 -9.28
N ALA A 136 0.62 -11.29 -10.48
CA ALA A 136 0.30 -12.58 -11.06
C ALA A 136 1.11 -12.86 -12.34
N PRO A 137 1.43 -14.14 -12.61
CA PRO A 137 2.05 -14.58 -13.86
C PRO A 137 1.33 -14.08 -15.11
N GLU A 138 2.05 -14.09 -16.23
CA GLU A 138 1.64 -13.45 -17.50
C GLU A 138 1.62 -11.91 -17.46
N GLY A 139 2.09 -11.30 -16.37
CA GLY A 139 2.08 -9.84 -16.20
C GLY A 139 0.72 -9.26 -15.78
N LYS A 140 -0.15 -10.06 -15.18
CA LYS A 140 -1.47 -9.62 -14.68
C LYS A 140 -1.35 -8.98 -13.30
N ILE A 141 -2.07 -7.88 -13.09
CA ILE A 141 -1.95 -7.02 -11.89
C ILE A 141 -3.35 -6.67 -11.41
N ALA A 142 -3.54 -6.66 -10.09
CA ALA A 142 -4.78 -6.27 -9.41
C ALA A 142 -4.50 -5.32 -8.25
#